data_AF-A0A7U6KND8-F1
#
_entry.id   AF-A0A7U6KND8-F1
#
_cell.length_a   1.000
_cell.length_b   1.000
_cell.length_c   1.000
_cell.angle_alpha   90.00
_cell.angle_beta   90.00
_cell.angle_gamma   90.00
#
_symmetry.space_group_name_H-M   'P 1'
#
loop_
_entity.id
_entity.type
_entity.pdbx_description
1 polymer ?
#
loop_
_entity_poly.entity_id
_entity_poly.type
_entity_poly.pdbx_seq_one_letter_code
_entity_poly.pdbx_strand_id
1 'polypeptide(L)'
;MFNIMSHIANQSQYTRRYHPRHLLAQYAINQIATLELRSQDIVSAMGYPIKHTIPACDRLRHVLSHRYLGLDSSYMDKYFTADEFLAKLFVVLEIPYQPFAEDIAQIKNDLTNHSNTLPKYSLRAQVDFTFTSVDNWVSRGNAARLAHIPPRWICQIRRCST
;
A
#
# COMPACT_ATOMS: atom_id res chain seq x y z
N MET A 1 5.71 -23.21 20.90
CA MET A 1 4.38 -23.45 20.29
C MET A 1 3.47 -22.32 20.72
N PHE A 2 3.25 -21.32 19.87
CA PHE A 2 2.26 -20.27 20.16
C PHE A 2 0.88 -20.77 19.75
N ASN A 3 -0.03 -20.81 20.72
CA ASN A 3 -1.38 -21.31 20.54
C ASN A 3 -2.10 -20.33 19.59
N ILE A 4 -2.46 -20.79 18.39
CA ILE A 4 -3.27 -20.05 17.43
C ILE A 4 -4.69 -20.09 17.98
N MET A 5 -4.93 -19.29 19.01
CA MET A 5 -6.28 -19.02 19.47
C MET A 5 -6.82 -17.99 18.47
N SER A 6 -7.56 -18.49 17.49
CA SER A 6 -8.29 -17.72 16.48
C SER A 6 -9.37 -16.88 17.17
N HIS A 7 -8.93 -15.80 17.81
CA HIS A 7 -9.81 -14.78 18.33
C HIS A 7 -10.34 -13.99 17.13
N ILE A 8 -11.44 -14.48 16.57
CA ILE A 8 -12.41 -13.63 15.90
C ILE A 8 -13.01 -12.76 17.02
N ALA A 9 -12.26 -11.76 17.45
CA ALA A 9 -12.71 -10.81 18.44
C ALA A 9 -13.74 -9.91 17.77
N ASN A 10 -14.93 -9.84 18.37
CA ASN A 10 -15.96 -8.86 18.04
C ASN A 10 -15.29 -7.51 17.79
N GLN A 11 -15.46 -6.93 16.60
CA GLN A 11 -14.90 -5.63 16.28
C GLN A 11 -15.36 -4.63 17.34
N SER A 12 -14.43 -4.19 18.20
CA SER A 12 -14.73 -3.15 19.18
C SER A 12 -15.13 -1.86 18.46
N GLN A 13 -15.88 -0.98 19.13
CA GLN A 13 -16.27 0.32 18.57
C GLN A 13 -15.05 1.10 18.04
N TYR A 14 -13.89 0.92 18.68
CA TYR A 14 -12.65 1.61 18.38
C TYR A 14 -11.83 0.92 17.28
N THR A 15 -12.00 -0.39 17.07
CA THR A 15 -11.23 -1.15 16.08
C THR A 15 -11.98 -1.46 14.79
N ARG A 16 -13.26 -1.09 14.68
CA ARG A 16 -14.14 -1.36 13.53
C ARG A 16 -13.60 -0.92 12.16
N ARG A 17 -12.75 0.11 12.12
CA ARG A 17 -12.21 0.66 10.86
C ARG A 17 -10.84 0.08 10.46
N TYR A 18 -10.31 -0.84 11.24
CA TYR A 18 -9.01 -1.46 11.02
C TYR A 18 -9.18 -2.80 10.30
N HIS A 19 -8.40 -3.01 9.24
CA HIS A 19 -8.44 -4.23 8.44
C HIS A 19 -7.04 -4.85 8.45
N PRO A 20 -6.69 -5.63 9.48
CA PRO A 20 -5.35 -6.17 9.62
C PRO A 20 -5.02 -7.09 8.45
N ARG A 21 -3.85 -6.88 7.85
CA ARG A 21 -3.28 -7.74 6.79
C ARG A 21 -2.09 -8.57 7.29
N HIS A 22 -1.74 -8.43 8.57
CA HIS A 22 -0.62 -9.09 9.21
C HIS A 22 -1.03 -9.62 10.59
N LEU A 23 -0.47 -10.77 11.02
CA LEU A 23 -0.74 -11.37 12.33
C LEU A 23 -0.41 -10.41 13.48
N LEU A 24 0.73 -9.72 13.38
CA LEU A 24 1.13 -8.68 14.33
C LEU A 24 0.11 -7.54 14.43
N ALA A 25 -0.43 -7.07 13.30
CA ALA A 25 -1.46 -6.02 13.31
C ALA A 25 -2.74 -6.51 13.99
N GLN A 26 -3.12 -7.77 13.76
CA GLN A 26 -4.27 -8.38 14.41
C GLN A 26 -4.06 -8.48 15.94
N TYR A 27 -2.86 -8.87 16.37
CA TYR A 27 -2.52 -8.91 17.79
C TYR A 27 -2.59 -7.51 18.43
N ALA A 28 -2.01 -6.48 17.78
CA ALA A 28 -2.07 -5.11 18.26
C ALA A 28 -3.52 -4.58 18.34
N ILE A 29 -4.35 -4.88 17.34
CA ILE A 29 -5.78 -4.51 17.34
C ILE A 29 -6.53 -5.20 18.47
N ASN A 30 -6.23 -6.47 18.74
CA ASN A 30 -6.84 -7.20 19.86
C ASN A 30 -6.44 -6.57 21.19
N GLN A 31 -5.17 -6.17 21.36
CA GLN A 31 -4.72 -5.48 22.57
C GLN A 31 -5.40 -4.11 22.73
N ILE A 32 -5.55 -3.34 21.65
CA ILE A 32 -6.31 -2.08 21.67
C ILE A 32 -7.76 -2.31 22.12
N ALA A 33 -8.38 -3.40 21.65
CA ALA A 33 -9.74 -3.76 22.06
C ALA A 33 -9.81 -4.18 23.54
N THR A 34 -8.84 -4.95 24.04
CA THR A 34 -8.76 -5.37 25.44
C THR A 34 -8.54 -4.19 26.39
N LEU A 35 -7.70 -3.23 26.00
CA LEU A 35 -7.39 -2.04 26.79
C LEU A 35 -8.42 -0.91 26.59
N GLU A 36 -9.41 -1.10 25.72
CA GLU A 36 -10.42 -0.10 25.31
C GLU A 36 -9.84 1.26 24.93
N LEU A 37 -8.62 1.29 24.37
CA LEU A 37 -7.91 2.52 24.06
C LEU A 37 -8.44 3.17 22.78
N ARG A 38 -8.68 4.49 22.82
CA ARG A 38 -8.99 5.25 21.60
C ARG A 38 -7.71 5.57 20.85
N SER A 39 -7.81 5.71 19.54
CA SER A 39 -6.68 6.11 18.68
C SER A 39 -6.01 7.40 19.17
N GLN A 40 -6.81 8.35 19.68
CA GLN A 40 -6.34 9.63 20.22
C GLN A 40 -5.50 9.44 21.49
N ASP A 41 -5.92 8.54 22.39
CA ASP A 41 -5.23 8.25 23.65
C ASP A 41 -3.89 7.55 23.38
N ILE A 42 -3.88 6.59 22.44
CA ILE A 42 -2.66 5.91 21.99
C ILE A 42 -1.66 6.92 21.43
N VAL A 43 -2.11 7.76 20.50
CA VAL A 43 -1.27 8.79 19.86
C VAL A 43 -0.74 9.79 20.89
N SER A 44 -1.56 10.19 21.87
CA SER A 44 -1.13 11.07 22.96
C SER A 44 -0.07 10.39 23.83
N ALA A 45 -0.26 9.11 24.18
CA ALA A 45 0.69 8.33 24.98
C ALA A 45 2.02 8.11 24.25
N MET A 46 2.01 8.05 22.91
CA MET A 46 3.23 8.00 22.09
C MET A 46 4.04 9.31 22.12
N GLY A 47 3.44 10.41 22.59
CA GLY A 47 4.08 11.73 22.73
C GLY A 47 3.85 12.66 21.55
N TYR A 48 2.79 12.45 20.75
CA TYR A 48 2.42 13.39 19.70
C TYR A 48 1.85 14.69 20.28
N PRO A 49 2.19 15.86 19.72
CA PRO A 49 1.54 17.11 20.11
C PRO A 49 0.07 17.13 19.68
N ILE A 50 -0.78 17.79 20.48
CA ILE A 50 -2.24 17.86 20.29
C ILE A 50 -2.63 18.36 18.89
N LYS A 51 -1.84 19.27 18.31
CA LYS A 51 -2.06 19.81 16.96
C LYS A 51 -1.89 18.76 15.85
N HIS A 52 -1.17 17.67 16.13
CA HIS A 52 -0.87 16.60 15.17
C HIS A 52 -1.57 15.28 15.50
N THR A 53 -2.57 15.29 16.40
CA THR A 53 -3.29 14.07 16.78
C THR A 53 -4.07 13.46 15.61
N ILE A 54 -4.68 14.27 14.73
CA ILE A 54 -5.47 13.75 13.59
C ILE A 54 -4.58 13.00 12.59
N PRO A 55 -3.49 13.60 12.04
CA PRO A 55 -2.58 12.88 11.13
C PRO A 55 -1.95 11.64 11.77
N ALA A 56 -1.63 11.69 13.06
CA ALA A 56 -1.07 10.54 13.76
C ALA A 56 -2.10 9.40 13.99
N CYS A 57 -3.38 9.73 14.19
CA CYS A 57 -4.46 8.73 14.22
C CYS A 57 -4.62 8.06 12.85
N ASP A 58 -4.56 8.83 11.76
CA ASP A 58 -4.63 8.29 10.41
C ASP A 58 -3.41 7.41 10.09
N ARG A 59 -2.21 7.81 10.54
CA ARG A 59 -1.01 6.99 10.48
C ARG A 59 -1.18 5.67 11.21
N LEU A 60 -1.68 5.69 12.45
CA LEU A 60 -1.96 4.48 13.22
C LEU A 60 -2.92 3.55 12.48
N ARG A 61 -3.98 4.11 11.87
CA ARG A 61 -4.94 3.36 11.05
C ARG A 61 -4.29 2.72 9.84
N HIS A 62 -3.42 3.47 9.17
CA HIS A 62 -2.66 2.97 8.03
C HIS A 62 -1.72 1.83 8.45
N VAL A 63 -0.86 2.04 9.46
CA VAL A 63 0.09 1.04 9.98
C VAL A 63 -0.59 -0.28 10.31
N LEU A 64 -1.69 -0.23 11.06
CA LEU A 64 -2.42 -1.42 11.49
C LEU A 64 -3.27 -2.08 10.39
N SER A 65 -3.46 -1.41 9.24
CA SER A 65 -4.18 -1.99 8.09
C SER A 65 -3.25 -2.32 6.91
N HIS A 66 -1.97 -1.92 6.97
CA HIS A 66 -1.01 -2.14 5.91
C HIS A 66 -0.37 -3.53 5.99
N ARG A 67 -0.01 -4.08 4.84
CA ARG A 67 0.66 -5.40 4.76
C ARG A 67 2.03 -5.40 5.43
N TYR A 68 2.74 -4.28 5.34
CA TYR A 68 4.11 -4.13 5.83
C TYR A 68 4.19 -3.33 7.15
N LEU A 69 3.07 -3.16 7.86
CA LEU A 69 3.04 -2.41 9.12
C LEU A 69 3.61 -0.97 9.02
N GLY A 70 3.56 -0.36 7.82
CA GLY A 70 4.15 0.95 7.55
C GLY A 70 5.68 1.03 7.54
N LEU A 71 6.38 -0.12 7.56
CA LEU A 71 7.85 -0.23 7.42
C LEU A 71 8.35 0.11 6.01
N ASP A 72 7.46 0.14 5.03
CA ASP A 72 7.71 0.47 3.63
C ASP A 72 7.86 1.97 3.37
N SER A 73 7.82 2.78 4.42
CA SER A 73 7.81 4.24 4.36
C SER A 73 6.65 4.86 3.57
N SER A 74 5.57 4.11 3.32
CA SER A 74 4.37 4.61 2.62
C SER A 74 3.72 5.80 3.35
N TYR A 75 3.89 5.89 4.67
CA TYR A 75 3.26 6.91 5.50
C TYR A 75 4.28 7.51 6.47
N MET A 76 5.17 8.33 5.91
CA MET A 76 6.20 9.06 6.65
C MET A 76 5.59 10.23 7.44
N ASP A 77 6.25 10.55 8.54
CA ASP A 77 5.90 11.64 9.44
C ASP A 77 7.17 12.37 9.86
N LYS A 78 7.04 13.62 10.29
CA LYS A 78 8.15 14.44 10.75
C LYS A 78 8.65 14.02 12.14
N TYR A 79 7.80 13.38 12.94
CA TYR A 79 8.08 13.11 14.35
C TYR A 79 8.79 11.78 14.62
N PHE A 80 8.39 10.72 13.92
CA PHE A 80 8.93 9.38 14.13
C PHE A 80 9.18 8.69 12.81
N THR A 81 10.32 8.00 12.71
CA THR A 81 10.57 7.02 11.66
C THR A 81 9.59 5.83 11.78
N ALA A 82 9.53 4.97 10.76
CA ALA A 82 8.64 3.80 10.79
C ALA A 82 8.96 2.85 11.96
N ASP A 83 10.25 2.63 12.21
CA ASP A 83 10.75 1.78 13.29
C ASP A 83 10.46 2.35 14.67
N GLU A 84 10.75 3.64 14.88
CA GLU A 84 10.47 4.32 16.15
C GLU A 84 8.98 4.35 16.48
N PHE A 85 8.13 4.52 15.45
CA PHE A 85 6.69 4.51 15.63
C PHE A 85 6.20 3.14 16.12
N LEU A 86 6.67 2.04 15.50
CA LEU A 86 6.32 0.69 15.92
C LEU A 86 6.84 0.36 17.32
N ALA A 87 8.08 0.74 17.63
CA ALA A 87 8.66 0.53 18.95
C ALA A 87 7.85 1.23 20.04
N LYS A 88 7.50 2.51 19.83
CA LYS A 88 6.64 3.26 20.77
C LYS A 88 5.24 2.68 20.88
N LEU A 89 4.64 2.27 19.77
CA LEU A 89 3.33 1.65 19.78
C LEU A 89 3.31 0.38 20.63
N PHE A 90 4.34 -0.46 20.54
CA PHE A 90 4.41 -1.67 21.37
C PHE A 90 4.60 -1.39 22.84
N VAL A 91 5.36 -0.34 23.19
CA VAL A 91 5.47 0.12 24.58
C VAL A 91 4.11 0.56 25.12
N VAL A 92 3.35 1.35 24.35
CA VAL A 92 2.01 1.83 24.76
C VAL A 92 0.99 0.69 24.87
N LEU A 93 1.09 -0.32 24.00
CA LEU A 93 0.20 -1.48 24.02
C LEU A 93 0.70 -2.63 24.91
N GLU A 94 1.79 -2.42 25.66
CA GLU A 94 2.42 -3.43 26.52
C GLU A 94 2.73 -4.76 25.81
N ILE A 95 3.07 -4.69 24.52
CA ILE A 95 3.35 -5.84 23.68
C ILE A 95 4.83 -6.22 23.82
N PRO A 96 5.17 -7.48 24.18
CA PRO A 96 6.56 -7.91 24.21
C PRO A 96 7.14 -7.90 22.79
N TYR A 97 8.22 -7.14 22.59
CA TYR A 97 8.88 -6.99 21.28
C TYR A 97 9.53 -8.30 20.78
N GLN A 98 10.03 -9.12 21.72
CA GLN A 98 10.87 -10.28 21.45
C GLN A 98 10.26 -11.35 20.51
N PRO A 99 9.01 -11.80 20.69
CA PRO A 99 8.40 -12.78 19.78
C PRO A 99 8.16 -12.25 18.35
N PHE A 100 8.20 -10.94 18.14
CA PHE A 100 7.89 -10.31 16.85
C PHE A 100 9.12 -9.77 16.12
N ALA A 101 10.31 -9.84 16.74
CA ALA A 101 11.53 -9.32 16.15
C ALA A 101 11.90 -10.05 14.84
N GLU A 102 11.67 -11.36 14.77
CA GLU A 102 11.90 -12.17 13.57
C GLU A 102 10.94 -11.79 12.44
N ASP A 103 9.63 -11.68 12.73
CA ASP A 103 8.62 -11.25 11.77
C ASP A 103 8.93 -9.87 11.17
N ILE A 104 9.33 -8.92 12.02
CA ILE A 104 9.70 -7.56 11.58
C ILE A 104 10.95 -7.60 10.70
N ALA A 105 11.96 -8.40 11.07
CA ALA A 105 13.16 -8.57 10.27
C ALA A 105 12.85 -9.20 8.91
N GLN A 106 11.95 -10.18 8.87
CA GLN A 106 11.50 -10.81 7.64
C GLN A 106 10.76 -9.83 6.73
N ILE A 107 9.85 -9.01 7.28
CA ILE A 107 9.17 -7.94 6.52
C ILE A 107 10.18 -6.96 5.92
N LYS A 108 11.20 -6.54 6.69
CA LYS A 108 12.26 -5.65 6.19
C LYS A 108 13.07 -6.29 5.07
N ASN A 109 13.43 -7.56 5.22
CA ASN A 109 14.13 -8.31 4.19
C ASN A 109 13.29 -8.41 2.91
N ASP A 110 12.01 -8.76 3.02
CA ASP A 110 11.08 -8.82 1.88
C ASP A 110 10.97 -7.47 1.17
N LEU A 111 10.92 -6.36 1.92
CA LEU A 111 10.92 -5.00 1.38
C LEU A 111 12.19 -4.68 0.59
N THR A 112 13.36 -5.03 1.12
CA THR A 112 14.64 -4.84 0.40
C THR A 112 14.77 -5.71 -0.85
N ASN A 113 14.09 -6.86 -0.89
CA ASN A 113 14.15 -7.81 -2.00
C ASN A 113 13.05 -7.60 -3.06
N HIS A 114 11.91 -7.01 -2.69
CA HIS A 114 10.78 -6.74 -3.60
C HIS A 114 11.08 -5.69 -4.66
N SER A 115 11.98 -4.74 -4.40
CA SER A 115 12.40 -3.73 -5.38
C SER A 115 13.14 -4.34 -6.58
N ASN A 116 13.67 -5.56 -6.46
CA ASN A 116 14.55 -6.16 -7.45
C ASN A 116 13.87 -7.19 -8.38
N THR A 117 12.61 -7.56 -8.15
CA THR A 117 12.05 -8.81 -8.70
C THR A 117 10.77 -8.70 -9.52
N LEU A 118 10.21 -7.50 -9.75
CA LEU A 118 9.09 -7.37 -10.67
C LEU A 118 9.59 -7.10 -12.10
N PRO A 119 9.54 -8.10 -13.01
CA PRO A 119 9.82 -7.86 -14.42
C PRO A 119 8.79 -6.87 -14.98
N LYS A 120 9.29 -5.72 -15.42
CA LYS A 120 8.49 -4.72 -16.12
C LYS A 120 8.28 -5.17 -17.56
N TYR A 121 7.18 -5.84 -17.83
CA TYR A 121 6.81 -6.21 -19.19
C TYR A 121 6.13 -5.02 -19.90
N SER A 122 6.60 -4.68 -21.10
CA SER A 122 5.88 -3.79 -22.01
C SER A 122 5.46 -4.59 -23.24
N LEU A 123 4.16 -4.87 -23.37
CA LEU A 123 3.60 -5.44 -24.60
C LEU A 123 3.46 -4.31 -25.63
N ARG A 124 4.11 -4.47 -26.78
CA ARG A 124 3.93 -3.60 -27.95
C ARG A 124 3.25 -4.41 -29.03
N ALA A 125 2.12 -3.93 -29.53
CA ALA A 125 1.48 -4.48 -30.71
C ALA A 125 1.84 -3.61 -31.91
N GLN A 126 2.38 -4.22 -32.96
CA GLN A 126 2.49 -3.58 -34.27
C GLN A 126 1.19 -3.88 -35.03
N VAL A 127 0.47 -2.82 -35.42
CA VAL A 127 -0.81 -2.95 -36.13
C VAL A 127 -0.61 -2.35 -37.52
N ASP A 128 -0.58 -3.21 -38.54
CA ASP A 128 -0.55 -2.79 -39.93
C ASP A 128 -1.99 -2.70 -40.45
N PHE A 129 -2.40 -1.50 -40.87
CA PHE A 129 -3.71 -1.28 -41.46
C PHE A 129 -3.61 -1.36 -42.99
N THR A 130 -4.37 -2.25 -43.61
CA THR A 130 -4.58 -2.25 -45.06
C THR A 130 -5.82 -1.42 -45.38
N PHE A 131 -5.64 -0.36 -46.16
CA PHE A 131 -6.75 0.49 -46.61
C PHE A 131 -6.94 0.31 -48.11
N THR A 132 -8.20 0.20 -48.52
CA THR A 132 -8.62 0.17 -49.92
C THR A 132 -8.81 1.58 -50.46
N SER A 133 -8.90 1.75 -51.78
CA SER A 133 -9.05 3.07 -52.44
C SER A 133 -10.35 3.81 -52.09
N VAL A 134 -11.32 3.12 -51.47
CA VAL A 134 -12.62 3.66 -51.06
C VAL A 134 -12.58 4.22 -49.62
N ASP A 135 -11.51 3.98 -48.86
CA ASP A 135 -11.43 4.34 -47.45
C ASP A 135 -11.02 5.81 -47.23
N ASN A 136 -11.97 6.61 -46.75
CA ASN A 136 -11.79 8.03 -46.46
C ASN A 136 -10.99 8.29 -45.17
N TRP A 137 -10.52 9.53 -44.99
CA TRP A 137 -9.67 9.92 -43.86
C TRP A 137 -10.31 9.73 -42.48
N VAL A 138 -11.64 9.76 -42.41
CA VAL A 138 -12.42 9.53 -41.17
C VAL A 138 -12.36 8.06 -40.74
N SER A 139 -12.49 7.12 -41.68
CA SER A 139 -12.35 5.69 -41.42
C SER A 139 -10.95 5.34 -40.90
N ARG A 140 -9.90 5.97 -41.46
CA ARG A 140 -8.50 5.79 -41.02
C ARG A 140 -8.27 6.32 -39.60
N GLY A 141 -8.84 7.49 -39.28
CA GLY A 141 -8.77 8.08 -37.94
C GLY A 141 -9.46 7.22 -36.87
N ASN A 142 -10.61 6.63 -37.21
CA ASN A 142 -11.35 5.75 -36.29
C ASN A 142 -10.61 4.43 -36.04
N ALA A 143 -9.98 3.83 -37.06
CA ALA A 143 -9.19 2.61 -36.89
C ALA A 143 -8.00 2.79 -35.94
N ALA A 144 -7.26 3.91 -36.08
CA ALA A 144 -6.15 4.25 -35.18
C ALA A 144 -6.61 4.48 -33.73
N ARG A 145 -7.78 5.10 -33.55
CA ARG A 145 -8.39 5.31 -32.22
C ARG A 145 -8.77 4.00 -31.55
N LEU A 146 -9.36 3.06 -32.29
CA LEU A 146 -9.74 1.75 -31.78
C LEU A 146 -8.53 0.91 -31.34
N ALA A 147 -7.39 1.08 -32.02
CA ALA A 147 -6.12 0.45 -31.65
C ALA A 147 -5.42 1.12 -30.44
N HIS A 148 -6.01 2.15 -29.83
CA HIS A 148 -5.46 2.88 -28.67
C HIS A 148 -4.02 3.41 -28.90
N ILE A 149 -3.67 3.70 -30.16
CA ILE A 149 -2.38 4.31 -30.51
C ILE A 149 -2.52 5.83 -30.31
N PRO A 150 -1.66 6.49 -29.52
CA PRO A 150 -1.75 7.92 -29.34
C PRO A 150 -1.57 8.64 -30.70
N PRO A 151 -2.40 9.63 -31.04
CA PRO A 151 -2.45 10.24 -32.37
C PRO A 151 -1.15 10.97 -32.78
N ARG A 152 -0.18 11.12 -31.86
CA ARG A 152 1.14 11.70 -32.13
C ARG A 152 2.07 10.84 -33.01
N TRP A 153 1.74 9.57 -33.28
CA TRP A 153 2.58 8.68 -34.12
C TRP A 153 2.14 8.59 -35.59
N ILE A 154 1.07 9.29 -35.99
CA ILE A 154 0.53 9.23 -37.35
C ILE A 154 1.35 10.08 -38.35
N CYS A 155 2.30 10.91 -37.89
CA CYS A 155 3.07 11.80 -38.78
C CYS A 155 4.26 11.16 -39.52
N GLN A 156 4.44 9.84 -39.50
CA GLN A 156 5.42 9.17 -40.38
C GLN A 156 4.78 8.08 -41.25
N ILE A 157 3.69 8.41 -41.95
CA ILE A 157 3.32 7.65 -43.15
C ILE A 157 4.30 8.05 -44.24
N ARG A 158 5.36 7.25 -44.37
CA ARG A 158 6.34 7.32 -45.47
C ARG A 158 5.56 7.10 -46.78
N ARG A 159 5.55 8.10 -47.68
CA ARG A 159 5.20 7.87 -49.09
C ARG A 159 6.29 6.97 -49.67
N CYS A 160 5.98 5.70 -49.89
CA CYS A 160 6.65 4.94 -50.94
C CYS A 160 5.89 5.26 -52.23
N SER A 161 6.41 6.20 -53.00
CA SER A 161 6.05 6.37 -54.40
C SER A 161 6.79 5.27 -55.18
N THR A 162 6.06 4.44 -55.92
CA THR A 162 6.59 3.76 -57.10
C THR A 162 6.84 4.76 -58.21
#